data_AF-F9RGB6-F1
#
_entry.id   AF-F9RGB6-F1
#
_cell.length_a   1.000
_cell.length_b   1.000
_cell.length_c   1.000
_cell.angle_alpha   90.00
_cell.angle_beta   90.00
_cell.angle_gamma   90.00
#
_symmetry.space_group_name_H-M   'P 1'
#
loop_
_entity.id
_entity.type
_entity.pdbx_description
1 polymer ?
#
loop_
_entity_poly.entity_id
_entity_poly.type
_entity_poly.pdbx_seq_one_letter_code
_entity_poly.pdbx_strand_id
1 'polypeptide(L)'
;MLEIKEFMPFFQTLLGGALTFLGVYFVQRKSDRRENDKLYRETVQQAFEALNRVETLYINEAIVFYKAIRDSNLGKIKESVFGEQASECSDKVVALLELYFPFMEEFIEEFCEIEAELVNYHNEVIDSFNEVDLETYNKESERLSDVMAEKIAQMKCLLSDMMHKKTNF
;
A
#
# COMPACT_ATOMS: atom_id res chain seq x y z
N MET A 1 70.25 -8.11 -8.10
CA MET A 1 69.25 -8.02 -7.00
C MET A 1 68.92 -6.56 -6.62
N LEU A 2 68.94 -5.62 -7.58
CA LEU A 2 68.70 -4.18 -7.35
C LEU A 2 67.41 -3.65 -8.01
N GLU A 3 66.92 -4.27 -9.08
CA GLU A 3 65.79 -3.77 -9.88
C GLU A 3 64.44 -3.86 -9.17
N ILE A 4 64.18 -4.91 -8.37
CA ILE A 4 62.87 -5.08 -7.69
C ILE A 4 62.64 -4.01 -6.61
N LYS A 5 63.70 -3.48 -5.99
CA LYS A 5 63.58 -2.47 -4.92
C LYS A 5 63.20 -1.09 -5.48
N GLU A 6 63.60 -0.75 -6.70
CA GLU A 6 63.28 0.54 -7.33
C GLU A 6 61.83 0.61 -7.81
N PHE A 7 61.22 -0.52 -8.17
CA PHE A 7 59.80 -0.60 -8.52
C PHE A 7 58.87 -0.81 -7.30
N MET A 8 59.42 -1.08 -6.12
CA MET A 8 58.66 -1.31 -4.88
C MET A 8 57.72 -0.13 -4.53
N PRO A 9 58.12 1.14 -4.66
CA PRO A 9 57.24 2.29 -4.43
C PRO A 9 56.09 2.34 -5.43
N PHE A 10 56.34 2.00 -6.70
CA PHE A 10 55.32 1.95 -7.74
C PHE A 10 54.25 0.90 -7.42
N PHE A 11 54.65 -0.32 -7.05
CA PHE A 11 53.70 -1.37 -6.64
C PHE A 11 52.95 -1.02 -5.35
N GLN A 12 53.57 -0.33 -4.39
CA GLN A 12 52.90 0.15 -3.19
C GLN A 12 51.83 1.20 -3.50
N THR A 13 52.11 2.15 -4.40
CA THR A 13 51.11 3.14 -4.85
C THR A 13 49.97 2.48 -5.62
N LEU A 14 50.26 1.50 -6.48
CA LEU A 14 49.26 0.75 -7.23
C LEU A 14 48.35 -0.09 -6.31
N LEU A 15 48.94 -0.76 -5.32
CA LEU A 15 48.21 -1.50 -4.30
C LEU A 15 47.36 -0.58 -3.42
N GLY A 16 47.90 0.58 -3.03
CA GLY A 16 47.18 1.62 -2.29
C GLY A 16 45.96 2.12 -3.08
N GLY A 17 46.14 2.46 -4.35
CA GLY A 17 45.05 2.86 -5.24
C GLY A 17 43.97 1.78 -5.38
N ALA A 18 44.37 0.52 -5.60
CA ALA A 18 43.44 -0.62 -5.69
C ALA A 18 42.63 -0.82 -4.40
N LEU A 19 43.26 -0.69 -3.24
CA LEU A 19 42.59 -0.78 -1.94
C LEU A 19 41.63 0.39 -1.71
N THR A 20 41.97 1.60 -2.16
CA THR A 20 41.07 2.76 -2.10
C THR A 20 39.83 2.53 -2.97
N PHE A 21 39.99 2.04 -4.22
CA PHE A 21 38.86 1.73 -5.09
C PHE A 21 37.95 0.64 -4.52
N LEU A 22 38.54 -0.43 -3.95
CA LEU A 22 37.78 -1.46 -3.24
C LEU A 22 37.02 -0.86 -2.04
N GLY A 23 37.66 0.01 -1.27
CA GLY A 23 37.03 0.73 -0.16
C GLY A 23 35.82 1.56 -0.60
N VAL A 24 35.99 2.37 -1.66
CA VAL A 24 34.90 3.16 -2.24
C VAL A 24 33.76 2.27 -2.72
N TYR A 25 34.06 1.18 -3.42
CA TYR A 25 33.06 0.22 -3.89
C TYR A 25 32.28 -0.41 -2.73
N PHE A 26 32.95 -0.83 -1.65
CA PHE A 26 32.29 -1.37 -0.46
C PHE A 26 31.41 -0.33 0.26
N VAL A 27 31.88 0.92 0.35
CA VAL A 27 31.12 2.00 0.98
C VAL A 27 29.89 2.37 0.15
N GLN A 28 30.03 2.53 -1.17
CA GLN A 28 28.91 2.78 -2.09
C GLN A 28 27.89 1.65 -1.99
N ARG A 29 28.30 0.39 -2.12
CA ARG A 29 27.39 -0.75 -2.03
C ARG A 29 26.64 -0.84 -0.69
N LYS A 30 27.28 -0.42 0.42
CA LYS A 30 26.62 -0.31 1.73
C LYS A 30 25.66 0.88 1.79
N SER A 31 26.01 2.01 1.18
CA SER A 31 25.16 3.19 1.07
C SER A 31 23.90 2.88 0.27
N ASP A 32 24.06 2.32 -0.93
CA ASP A 32 22.96 1.95 -1.82
C ASP A 32 22.00 0.97 -1.16
N ARG A 33 22.53 0.00 -0.39
CA ARG A 33 21.70 -0.91 0.43
C ARG A 33 20.89 -0.17 1.49
N ARG A 34 21.51 0.75 2.25
CA ARG A 34 20.80 1.53 3.28
C ARG A 34 19.73 2.44 2.67
N GLU A 35 20.02 3.03 1.52
CA GLU A 35 19.07 3.91 0.82
C GLU A 35 17.88 3.10 0.28
N ASN A 36 18.12 1.92 -0.29
CA ASN A 36 17.06 1.00 -0.69
C ASN A 36 16.23 0.50 0.51
N ASP A 37 16.87 0.15 1.63
CA ASP A 37 16.17 -0.26 2.86
C ASP A 37 15.35 0.88 3.47
N LYS A 38 15.81 2.13 3.33
CA LYS A 38 15.08 3.32 3.73
C LYS A 38 13.86 3.55 2.83
N LEU A 39 14.06 3.57 1.51
CA LEU A 39 13.00 3.73 0.52
C LEU A 39 11.92 2.67 0.69
N TYR A 40 12.33 1.43 0.94
CA TYR A 40 11.41 0.32 1.19
C TYR A 40 10.55 0.55 2.44
N ARG A 41 11.15 0.98 3.56
CA ARG A 41 10.39 1.30 4.78
C ARG A 41 9.42 2.45 4.57
N GLU A 42 9.86 3.51 3.89
CA GLU A 42 9.01 4.65 3.56
C GLU A 42 7.83 4.22 2.67
N THR A 43 8.07 3.33 1.70
CA THR A 43 7.02 2.80 0.81
C THR A 43 6.01 1.95 1.59
N VAL A 44 6.46 1.05 2.47
CA VAL A 44 5.53 0.27 3.32
C VAL A 44 4.72 1.20 4.22
N GLN A 45 5.36 2.19 4.84
CA GLN A 45 4.65 3.14 5.69
C GLN A 45 3.60 3.94 4.90
N GLN A 46 3.93 4.40 3.69
CA GLN A 46 2.98 5.09 2.82
C GLN A 46 1.80 4.17 2.42
N ALA A 47 2.06 2.90 2.10
CA ALA A 47 1.01 1.93 1.81
C ALA A 47 0.10 1.71 3.03
N PHE A 48 0.64 1.62 4.24
CA PHE A 48 -0.13 1.51 5.48
C PHE A 48 -1.01 2.74 5.74
N GLU A 49 -0.45 3.93 5.60
CA GLU A 49 -1.20 5.19 5.78
C GLU A 49 -2.32 5.32 4.76
N ALA A 50 -2.07 4.94 3.50
CA ALA A 50 -3.06 4.94 2.45
C ALA A 50 -4.16 3.89 2.69
N LEU A 51 -3.81 2.65 3.08
CA LEU A 51 -4.78 1.60 3.45
C LEU A 51 -5.68 2.03 4.62
N ASN A 52 -5.12 2.63 5.67
CA ASN A 52 -5.90 3.18 6.79
C ASN A 52 -6.85 4.29 6.33
N ARG A 53 -6.42 5.11 5.37
CA ARG A 53 -7.24 6.19 4.82
C ARG A 53 -8.40 5.63 3.99
N VAL A 54 -8.17 4.62 3.15
CA VAL A 54 -9.22 3.91 2.41
C VAL A 54 -10.28 3.36 3.37
N GLU A 55 -9.85 2.62 4.39
CA GLU A 55 -10.72 2.05 5.42
C GLU A 55 -11.57 3.13 6.10
N THR A 56 -10.95 4.24 6.50
CA THR A 56 -11.65 5.36 7.13
C THR A 56 -12.69 6.00 6.19
N LEU A 57 -12.37 6.12 4.89
CA LEU A 57 -13.28 6.72 3.91
C LEU A 57 -14.50 5.83 3.67
N TYR A 58 -14.31 4.50 3.55
CA TYR A 58 -15.42 3.56 3.44
C TYR A 58 -16.31 3.53 4.69
N ILE A 59 -15.74 3.60 5.89
CA ILE A 59 -16.52 3.74 7.13
C ILE A 59 -17.35 5.03 7.11
N ASN A 60 -16.77 6.15 6.69
CA ASN A 60 -17.48 7.42 6.63
C ASN A 60 -18.62 7.39 5.59
N GLU A 61 -18.37 6.76 4.44
CA GLU A 61 -19.39 6.55 3.42
C GLU A 61 -20.56 5.72 3.96
N ALA A 62 -20.28 4.57 4.58
CA ALA A 62 -21.31 3.73 5.21
C ALA A 62 -22.13 4.51 6.26
N ILE A 63 -21.49 5.37 7.06
CA ILE A 63 -22.18 6.24 8.03
C ILE A 63 -23.11 7.24 7.33
N VAL A 64 -22.68 7.83 6.21
CA VAL A 64 -23.51 8.76 5.42
C VAL A 64 -24.71 8.03 4.83
N PHE A 65 -24.48 6.87 4.21
CA PHE A 65 -25.53 6.02 3.66
C PHE A 65 -26.56 5.65 4.75
N TYR A 66 -26.11 5.13 5.89
CA TYR A 66 -27.00 4.75 6.98
C TYR A 66 -27.83 5.94 7.51
N LYS A 67 -27.20 7.11 7.71
CA LYS A 67 -27.91 8.31 8.16
C LYS A 67 -28.93 8.78 7.12
N ALA A 68 -28.57 8.75 5.84
CA ALA A 68 -29.46 9.18 4.77
C ALA A 68 -30.65 8.24 4.58
N ILE A 69 -30.44 6.93 4.70
CA ILE A 69 -31.51 5.92 4.71
C ILE A 69 -32.47 6.17 5.89
N ARG A 70 -31.92 6.28 7.11
CA ARG A 70 -32.70 6.55 8.33
C ARG A 70 -33.52 7.83 8.23
N ASP A 71 -32.92 8.89 7.70
CA ASP A 71 -33.55 10.20 7.56
C ASP A 71 -34.41 10.32 6.28
N SER A 72 -34.50 9.25 5.47
CA SER A 72 -35.17 9.22 4.17
C SER A 72 -34.73 10.37 3.24
N ASN A 73 -33.45 10.74 3.29
CA ASN A 73 -32.87 11.87 2.59
C ASN A 73 -31.73 11.43 1.66
N LEU A 74 -32.12 10.81 0.55
CA LEU A 74 -31.21 10.31 -0.50
C LEU A 74 -30.38 11.41 -1.18
N GLY A 75 -30.86 12.66 -1.19
CA GLY A 75 -30.12 13.77 -1.80
C GLY A 75 -28.72 13.90 -1.18
N LYS A 76 -28.61 13.65 0.13
CA LYS A 76 -27.32 13.63 0.83
C LYS A 76 -26.39 12.49 0.42
N ILE A 77 -26.92 11.36 -0.07
CA ILE A 77 -26.08 10.26 -0.56
C ILE A 77 -25.43 10.67 -1.89
N LYS A 78 -26.21 11.28 -2.78
CA LYS A 78 -25.71 11.76 -4.09
C LYS A 78 -24.71 12.92 -3.96
N GLU A 79 -24.70 13.60 -2.82
CA GLU A 79 -23.72 14.65 -2.48
C GLU A 79 -22.46 14.08 -1.79
N SER A 80 -22.44 12.78 -1.46
CA SER A 80 -21.28 12.13 -0.84
C SER A 80 -20.12 12.07 -1.83
N VAL A 81 -18.94 12.47 -1.38
CA VAL A 81 -17.67 12.39 -2.12
C VAL A 81 -16.73 11.34 -1.53
N PHE A 82 -17.18 10.57 -0.53
CA PHE A 82 -16.33 9.63 0.20
C PHE A 82 -15.92 8.44 -0.65
N GLY A 83 -16.83 7.86 -1.46
CA GLY A 83 -16.50 6.77 -2.38
C GLY A 83 -15.51 7.17 -3.46
N GLU A 84 -15.66 8.36 -4.06
CA GLU A 84 -14.69 8.89 -5.03
C GLU A 84 -13.29 9.07 -4.39
N GLN A 85 -13.25 9.64 -3.18
CA GLN A 85 -12.00 9.80 -2.44
C GLN A 85 -11.38 8.47 -2.02
N ALA A 86 -12.21 7.47 -1.70
CA ALA A 86 -11.77 6.13 -1.34
C ALA A 86 -11.12 5.48 -2.56
N SER A 87 -11.79 5.51 -3.72
CA SER A 87 -11.27 4.99 -4.98
C SER A 87 -9.94 5.65 -5.40
N GLU A 88 -9.82 6.98 -5.33
CA GLU A 88 -8.54 7.66 -5.59
C GLU A 88 -7.41 7.24 -4.64
N CYS A 89 -7.76 6.88 -3.40
CA CYS A 89 -6.81 6.42 -2.40
C CYS A 89 -6.45 4.95 -2.62
N SER A 90 -7.41 4.12 -3.03
CA SER A 90 -7.24 2.74 -3.45
C SER A 90 -6.31 2.65 -4.66
N ASP A 91 -6.50 3.46 -5.70
CA ASP A 91 -5.61 3.51 -6.87
C ASP A 91 -4.15 3.76 -6.49
N LYS A 92 -3.92 4.64 -5.51
CA LYS A 92 -2.57 4.92 -5.00
C LYS A 92 -1.99 3.73 -4.24
N VAL A 93 -2.80 3.02 -3.45
CA VAL A 93 -2.40 1.79 -2.78
C VAL A 93 -2.02 0.74 -3.82
N VAL A 94 -2.90 0.48 -4.79
CA VAL A 94 -2.69 -0.49 -5.88
C VAL A 94 -1.38 -0.19 -6.60
N ALA A 95 -1.20 1.05 -7.07
CA ALA A 95 0.02 1.44 -7.77
C ALA A 95 1.29 1.23 -6.92
N LEU A 96 1.27 1.58 -5.64
CA LEU A 96 2.39 1.35 -4.73
C LEU A 96 2.66 -0.15 -4.52
N LEU A 97 1.60 -0.95 -4.40
CA LEU A 97 1.71 -2.39 -4.19
C LEU A 97 2.22 -3.11 -5.45
N GLU A 98 1.70 -2.80 -6.63
CA GLU A 98 2.17 -3.39 -7.90
C GLU A 98 3.64 -3.06 -8.18
N LEU A 99 4.04 -1.79 -7.98
CA LEU A 99 5.40 -1.33 -8.29
C LEU A 99 6.46 -1.95 -7.38
N TYR A 100 6.16 -2.10 -6.10
CA TYR A 100 7.15 -2.47 -5.08
C TYR A 100 6.95 -3.87 -4.49
N PHE A 101 5.78 -4.46 -4.67
CA PHE A 101 5.36 -5.73 -4.08
C PHE A 101 4.61 -6.62 -5.10
N PRO A 102 5.23 -6.99 -6.23
CA PRO A 102 4.57 -7.73 -7.31
C PRO A 102 4.02 -9.11 -6.91
N PHE A 103 4.46 -9.67 -5.78
CA PHE A 103 3.91 -10.91 -5.23
C PHE A 103 2.54 -10.73 -4.54
N MET A 104 2.04 -9.49 -4.39
CA MET A 104 0.72 -9.19 -3.83
C MET A 104 -0.38 -9.13 -4.89
N GLU A 105 -0.09 -9.46 -6.15
CA GLU A 105 -1.02 -9.41 -7.29
C GLU A 105 -2.38 -10.04 -6.96
N GLU A 106 -2.41 -11.27 -6.45
CA GLU A 106 -3.67 -11.95 -6.08
C GLU A 106 -4.47 -11.18 -5.00
N PHE A 107 -3.79 -10.57 -4.02
CA PHE A 107 -4.46 -9.77 -2.99
C PHE A 107 -5.01 -8.45 -3.56
N ILE A 108 -4.28 -7.85 -4.50
CA ILE A 108 -4.68 -6.60 -5.17
C ILE A 108 -5.93 -6.86 -6.02
N GLU A 109 -5.94 -7.95 -6.80
CA GLU A 109 -7.11 -8.34 -7.60
C GLU A 109 -8.35 -8.52 -6.72
N GLU A 110 -8.24 -9.32 -5.66
CA GLU A 110 -9.36 -9.55 -4.73
C GLU A 110 -9.84 -8.24 -4.07
N PHE A 111 -8.92 -7.36 -3.68
CA PHE A 111 -9.26 -6.05 -3.11
C PHE A 111 -10.05 -5.18 -4.11
N CYS A 112 -9.62 -5.13 -5.37
CA CYS A 112 -10.31 -4.40 -6.42
C CYS A 112 -11.69 -5.00 -6.75
N GLU A 113 -11.84 -6.33 -6.70
CA GLU A 113 -13.13 -7.00 -6.88
C GLU A 113 -14.13 -6.62 -5.78
N ILE A 114 -13.70 -6.64 -4.52
CA ILE A 114 -14.54 -6.26 -3.37
C ILE A 114 -14.90 -4.78 -3.44
N GLU A 115 -13.96 -3.92 -3.82
CA GLU A 115 -14.20 -2.49 -4.02
C GLU A 115 -15.29 -2.25 -5.08
N ALA A 116 -15.18 -2.93 -6.23
CA ALA A 116 -16.16 -2.83 -7.30
C ALA A 116 -17.54 -3.34 -6.85
N GLU A 117 -17.61 -4.45 -6.11
CA GLU A 117 -18.84 -5.00 -5.55
C GLU A 117 -19.53 -4.00 -4.62
N LEU A 118 -18.76 -3.37 -3.72
CA LEU A 118 -19.27 -2.39 -2.76
C LEU A 118 -19.81 -1.13 -3.44
N VAL A 119 -19.07 -0.60 -4.42
CA VAL A 119 -19.50 0.57 -5.20
C VAL A 119 -20.76 0.26 -6.00
N ASN A 120 -20.82 -0.90 -6.65
CA ASN A 120 -22.00 -1.30 -7.42
C ASN A 120 -23.23 -1.48 -6.53
N TYR A 121 -23.06 -2.13 -5.37
CA TYR A 121 -24.14 -2.34 -4.42
C TYR A 121 -24.73 -1.02 -3.91
N HIS A 122 -23.87 -0.08 -3.53
CA HIS A 122 -24.29 1.25 -3.10
C HIS A 122 -25.01 2.04 -4.21
N ASN A 123 -24.56 1.94 -5.45
CA ASN A 123 -25.23 2.57 -6.59
C ASN A 123 -26.62 1.97 -6.86
N GLU A 124 -26.75 0.65 -6.82
CA GLU A 124 -28.04 -0.03 -6.98
C GLU A 124 -29.05 0.43 -5.91
N VAL A 125 -28.60 0.60 -4.68
CA VAL A 125 -29.43 1.06 -3.56
C VAL A 125 -29.88 2.52 -3.75
N ILE A 126 -29.02 3.38 -4.28
CA ILE A 126 -29.37 4.76 -4.63
C ILE A 126 -30.48 4.78 -5.71
N ASP A 127 -30.35 3.91 -6.71
CA ASP A 127 -31.25 3.87 -7.86
C ASP A 127 -32.60 3.21 -7.55
N SER A 128 -32.62 2.21 -6.66
CA SER A 128 -33.80 1.40 -6.32
C SER A 128 -34.41 1.70 -4.95
N PHE A 129 -33.97 2.75 -4.24
CA PHE A 129 -34.27 3.01 -2.83
C PHE A 129 -35.73 2.79 -2.37
N ASN A 130 -36.72 3.18 -3.18
CA ASN A 130 -38.14 3.04 -2.83
C ASN A 130 -38.59 1.57 -2.70
N GLU A 131 -37.81 0.65 -3.24
CA GLU A 131 -38.06 -0.79 -3.28
C GLU A 131 -37.02 -1.58 -2.46
N VAL A 132 -36.03 -0.90 -1.87
CA VAL A 132 -34.96 -1.54 -1.10
C VAL A 132 -35.49 -2.05 0.23
N ASP A 133 -35.34 -3.36 0.45
CA ASP A 133 -35.47 -3.94 1.77
C ASP A 133 -34.27 -3.55 2.63
N LEU A 134 -34.53 -2.72 3.65
CA LEU A 134 -33.50 -2.20 4.55
C LEU A 134 -32.82 -3.30 5.37
N GLU A 135 -33.50 -4.42 5.64
CA GLU A 135 -32.89 -5.53 6.38
C GLU A 135 -31.84 -6.24 5.52
N THR A 136 -32.18 -6.54 4.26
CA THR A 136 -31.24 -7.08 3.28
C THR A 136 -30.10 -6.10 3.00
N TYR A 137 -30.41 -4.80 2.90
CA TYR A 137 -29.39 -3.75 2.74
C TYR A 137 -28.32 -3.80 3.82
N ASN A 138 -28.74 -3.75 5.08
CA ASN A 138 -27.82 -3.68 6.21
C ASN A 138 -26.94 -4.93 6.31
N LYS A 139 -27.52 -6.13 6.10
CA LYS A 139 -26.76 -7.38 6.15
C LYS A 139 -25.68 -7.44 5.07
N GLU A 140 -26.01 -7.02 3.85
CA GLU A 140 -25.06 -7.10 2.74
C GLU A 140 -23.99 -6.01 2.83
N SER A 141 -24.37 -4.80 3.24
CA SER A 141 -23.42 -3.70 3.47
C SER A 141 -22.45 -4.04 4.61
N GLU A 142 -22.93 -4.68 5.69
CA GLU A 142 -22.10 -5.19 6.77
C GLU A 142 -21.14 -6.29 6.28
N ARG A 143 -21.66 -7.27 5.53
CA ARG A 143 -20.83 -8.34 4.92
C ARG A 143 -19.70 -7.77 4.06
N LEU A 144 -20.01 -6.85 3.15
CA LEU A 144 -19.02 -6.26 2.24
C LEU A 144 -17.97 -5.43 3.00
N SER A 145 -18.41 -4.69 4.02
CA SER A 145 -17.51 -3.92 4.89
C SER A 145 -16.56 -4.84 5.67
N ASP A 146 -17.06 -5.94 6.21
CA ASP A 146 -16.25 -6.92 6.95
C ASP A 146 -15.20 -7.60 6.06
N VAL A 147 -15.60 -8.00 4.85
CA VAL A 147 -14.69 -8.63 3.88
C VAL A 147 -13.60 -7.64 3.44
N MET A 148 -13.97 -6.38 3.18
CA MET A 148 -13.01 -5.32 2.85
C MET A 148 -12.02 -5.07 4.01
N ALA A 149 -12.52 -4.95 5.23
CA ALA A 149 -11.68 -4.76 6.43
C ALA A 149 -10.73 -5.95 6.65
N GLU A 150 -11.21 -7.18 6.43
CA GLU A 150 -10.39 -8.38 6.51
C GLU A 150 -9.26 -8.34 5.47
N LYS A 151 -9.55 -8.00 4.21
CA LYS A 151 -8.52 -7.91 3.16
C LYS A 151 -7.50 -6.82 3.44
N ILE A 152 -7.94 -5.65 3.90
CA ILE A 152 -7.05 -4.58 4.33
C ILE A 152 -6.15 -5.07 5.48
N ALA A 153 -6.69 -5.82 6.45
CA ALA A 153 -5.91 -6.38 7.55
C ALA A 153 -4.89 -7.43 7.07
N GLN A 154 -5.28 -8.32 6.16
CA GLN A 154 -4.39 -9.32 5.56
C GLN A 154 -3.21 -8.64 4.83
N MET A 155 -3.49 -7.61 4.01
CA MET A 155 -2.45 -6.81 3.34
C MET A 155 -1.50 -6.14 4.34
N LYS A 156 -2.03 -5.50 5.38
CA LYS A 156 -1.24 -4.88 6.45
C LYS A 156 -0.34 -5.90 7.15
N CYS A 157 -0.87 -7.08 7.51
CA CYS A 157 -0.09 -8.15 8.11
C CYS A 157 1.08 -8.59 7.21
N LEU A 158 0.81 -8.82 5.92
CA LEU A 158 1.82 -9.22 4.95
C LEU A 158 2.95 -8.18 4.81
N LEU A 159 2.57 -6.90 4.70
CA LEU A 159 3.50 -5.78 4.63
C LEU A 159 4.35 -5.66 5.90
N SER A 160 3.75 -5.87 7.07
CA SER A 160 4.44 -5.86 8.37
C SER A 160 5.44 -7.01 8.50
N ASP A 161 5.03 -8.24 8.16
CA ASP A 161 5.91 -9.42 8.17
C ASP A 161 7.11 -9.21 7.24
N MET A 162 6.89 -8.57 6.10
CA MET A 162 7.95 -8.24 5.17
C MET A 162 8.90 -7.15 5.69
N MET A 163 8.38 -6.11 6.37
CA MET A 163 9.23 -5.14 7.05
C MET A 163 10.16 -5.83 8.05
N HIS A 164 9.61 -6.73 8.86
CA HIS A 164 10.40 -7.50 9.82
C HIS A 164 11.47 -8.36 9.13
N LYS A 165 11.13 -9.10 8.06
CA LYS A 165 12.07 -9.93 7.31
C LYS A 165 13.19 -9.14 6.63
N LYS A 166 12.91 -7.94 6.09
CA LYS A 166 13.89 -7.16 5.34
C LYS A 166 14.77 -6.29 6.25
N THR A 167 14.28 -5.88 7.42
CA THR A 167 14.99 -4.94 8.31
C THR A 167 15.85 -5.59 9.40
N ASN A 168 15.78 -6.92 9.60
CA ASN A 168 16.55 -7.66 10.63
C ASN A 168 16.61 -6.92 11.97
N PHE A 169 15.43 -6.71 12.56
CA PHE A 169 15.27 -6.60 14.01
C PHE A 169 14.73 -7.92 14.55
#